data_AF-A0AAV4J8L6-F1
#
_entry.id   AF-A0AAV4J8L6-F1
#
_cell.length_a   1.000
_cell.length_b   1.000
_cell.length_c   1.000
_cell.angle_alpha   90.00
_cell.angle_beta   90.00
_cell.angle_gamma   90.00
#
_symmetry.space_group_name_H-M   'P 1'
#
loop_
_entity.id
_entity.type
_entity.pdbx_description
1 polymer ?
#
loop_
_entity_poly.entity_id
_entity_poly.type
_entity_poly.pdbx_seq_one_letter_code
_entity_poly.pdbx_strand_id
1 'polypeptide(L)' 'TKKAMEIGKSGRIIVEDLIFLIRKDPKKYSRVKELLLMNEELRKARKAFDEIKYATSTK' A
#
# COMPACT_ATOMS: atom_id res chain seq x y z
N THR A 1 13.91 10.27 -4.18
CA THR A 1 14.31 9.00 -3.55
C THR A 1 15.42 9.18 -2.52
N LYS A 2 16.51 9.92 -2.79
CA LYS A 2 17.61 10.15 -1.81
C LYS A 2 17.15 10.58 -0.40
N LYS A 3 16.30 11.62 -0.29
CA LYS A 3 15.78 12.10 1.01
C LYS A 3 14.99 11.07 1.83
N ALA A 4 14.38 10.06 1.18
CA ALA A 4 13.64 9.00 1.89
C ALA A 4 14.58 7.92 2.45
N MET A 5 15.71 7.68 1.77
CA MET A 5 16.71 6.69 2.20
C MET A 5 17.51 7.15 3.44
N GLU A 6 17.50 8.45 3.73
CA GLU A 6 18.19 9.05 4.87
C GLU A 6 17.34 9.11 6.15
N ILE A 7 16.02 9.02 6.02
CA ILE A 7 15.07 9.08 7.16
C ILE A 7 14.80 7.68 7.74
N GLY A 8 14.75 6.67 6.87
CA GLY A 8 14.51 5.27 7.26
C GLY A 8 15.78 4.48 7.56
N LYS A 9 15.64 3.15 7.75
CA LYS A 9 16.80 2.25 7.85
C LYS A 9 17.57 2.25 6.53
N SER A 10 18.88 2.46 6.60
CA SER A 10 19.77 2.48 5.43
C SER A 10 19.55 1.23 4.56
N GLY A 11 19.23 1.46 3.28
CA GLY A 11 19.08 0.40 2.26
C GLY A 11 17.65 -0.09 2.00
N ARG A 12 16.63 0.31 2.78
CA ARG A 12 15.21 0.05 2.44
C ARG A 12 14.35 1.29 2.67
N ILE A 13 13.47 1.56 1.71
CA ILE A 13 12.45 2.61 1.82
C ILE A 13 11.14 1.92 2.17
N ILE A 14 10.52 2.30 3.29
CA ILE A 14 9.20 1.81 3.68
C ILE A 14 8.14 2.86 3.29
N VAL A 15 6.87 2.45 3.21
CA VAL A 15 5.76 3.32 2.82
C VAL A 15 5.60 4.48 3.80
N GLU A 16 5.81 4.22 5.09
CA GLU A 16 5.75 5.20 6.17
C GLU A 16 6.80 6.31 6.00
N ASP A 17 8.00 5.99 5.51
CA ASP A 17 9.05 6.98 5.23
C ASP A 17 8.62 7.94 4.12
N LEU A 18 7.94 7.41 3.10
CA LEU A 18 7.43 8.23 2.00
C LEU A 18 6.29 9.14 2.48
N ILE A 19 5.36 8.60 3.27
CA ILE A 19 4.24 9.34 3.86
C ILE A 19 4.74 10.47 4.75
N PHE A 20 5.77 10.21 5.56
CA PHE A 20 6.37 11.20 6.43
C PHE A 20 6.94 12.42 5.67
N LEU A 21 7.51 12.19 4.49
CA LEU A 21 8.04 13.25 3.63
C LEU A 21 6.94 14.10 2.96
N ILE A 22 5.85 13.47 2.52
CA ILE A 22 4.76 14.14 1.80
C ILE A 22 3.66 14.69 2.70
N ARG A 23 3.70 14.48 4.03
CA ARG A 23 2.67 14.95 4.99
C ARG A 23 2.42 16.47 4.97
N LYS A 24 3.39 17.26 4.52
CA LYS A 24 3.27 18.72 4.42
C LYS A 24 2.49 19.18 3.18
N ASP A 25 2.28 18.31 2.19
CA ASP A 25 1.49 18.59 0.99
C ASP A 25 0.15 17.84 1.09
N PRO A 26 -0.95 18.54 1.44
CA PRO A 26 -2.24 17.91 1.71
C PRO A 26 -2.83 17.24 0.47
N LYS A 27 -2.59 17.78 -0.74
CA LYS A 27 -3.12 17.19 -1.99
C LYS A 27 -2.42 15.87 -2.30
N LYS A 28 -1.09 15.83 -2.17
CA LYS A 28 -0.32 14.59 -2.38
C LYS A 28 -0.62 13.56 -1.31
N TYR A 29 -0.76 13.99 -0.05
CA TYR A 29 -1.07 13.10 1.07
C TYR A 29 -2.45 12.42 0.92
N SER A 30 -3.50 13.18 0.59
CA SER A 30 -4.85 12.61 0.39
C SER A 30 -4.84 11.57 -0.72
N ARG A 31 -4.20 11.90 -1.85
CA ARG A 31 -4.16 11.00 -3.01
C ARG A 31 -3.44 9.69 -2.70
N VAL A 32 -2.30 9.75 -2.02
CA VAL A 32 -1.53 8.55 -1.65
C VAL A 32 -2.31 7.69 -0.65
N LYS A 33 -3.01 8.33 0.31
CA LYS A 33 -3.85 7.62 1.28
C LYS A 33 -4.99 6.85 0.60
N GLU A 34 -5.69 7.49 -0.34
CA GLU A 34 -6.74 6.83 -1.13
C GLU A 34 -6.22 5.65 -1.94
N LEU A 35 -5.05 5.80 -2.59
CA LEU A 35 -4.45 4.73 -3.39
C LEU A 35 -4.07 3.51 -2.54
N LEU A 36 -3.51 3.74 -1.35
CA LEU A 36 -3.15 2.67 -0.42
C LEU A 36 -4.39 1.92 0.06
N LEU A 37 -5.44 2.65 0.45
CA LEU A 37 -6.71 2.07 0.89
C LEU A 37 -7.34 1.20 -0.21
N MET A 38 -7.41 1.73 -1.44
CA MET A 38 -7.97 1.01 -2.57
C MET A 38 -7.17 -0.27 -2.90
N ASN A 39 -5.84 -0.24 -2.74
CA ASN A 39 -5.00 -1.41 -2.93
C ASN A 39 -5.31 -2.51 -1.90
N GLU A 40 -5.49 -2.13 -0.62
CA GLU A 40 -5.88 -3.08 0.42
C GLU A 40 -7.24 -3.72 0.14
N GLU A 41 -8.22 -2.91 -0.28
CA GLU A 41 -9.54 -3.40 -0.67
C GLU A 41 -9.47 -4.37 -1.85
N LEU A 42 -8.70 -4.03 -2.89
CA LEU A 42 -8.49 -4.91 -4.05
C LEU A 42 -7.78 -6.22 -3.66
N ARG A 43 -6.77 -6.17 -2.78
CA ARG A 43 -6.11 -7.38 -2.26
C ARG A 43 -7.07 -8.24 -1.45
N LYS A 44 -7.92 -7.63 -0.63
CA LYS A 44 -8.93 -8.35 0.17
C LYS A 44 -9.97 -9.02 -0.73
N ALA A 45 -10.47 -8.30 -1.74
CA ALA A 45 -11.41 -8.83 -2.72
C ALA A 45 -10.80 -9.99 -3.52
N ARG A 46 -9.54 -9.87 -3.95
CA ARG A 46 -8.82 -10.96 -4.65
C ARG A 46 -8.69 -12.21 -3.79
N LYS A 47 -8.26 -12.07 -2.53
CA LYS A 47 -8.16 -13.19 -1.60
C LYS A 47 -9.50 -13.90 -1.41
N ALA A 48 -10.56 -13.14 -1.13
CA ALA A 48 -11.90 -13.70 -0.97
C ALA A 48 -12.38 -14.41 -2.25
N PHE A 49 -12.08 -13.86 -3.43
CA PHE A 49 -12.44 -14.47 -4.70
C PHE A 49 -11.66 -15.76 -4.98
N ASP A 50 -10.35 -15.77 -4.74
CA ASP A 50 -9.51 -16.95 -4.96
C ASP A 50 -9.92 -18.10 -4.02
N GLU A 51 -10.20 -17.81 -2.74
CA GLU A 51 -10.71 -18.79 -1.76
C GLU A 51 -12.03 -19.43 -2.22
N ILE A 52 -12.95 -18.64 -2.80
CA ILE A 52 -14.23 -19.15 -3.36
C ILE A 52 -13.98 -20.04 -4.59
N LYS A 53 -13.03 -19.68 -5.45
CA LYS A 53 -12.70 -20.46 -6.65
C LYS A 53 -12.11 -21.83 -6.31
N TYR A 54 -11.24 -21.92 -5.32
CA TYR A 54 -10.69 -23.21 -4.87
C TYR A 54 -11.74 -24.08 -4.16
N ALA A 55 -12.65 -23.49 -3.39
CA ALA A 55 -13.74 -24.23 -2.75
C ALA A 55 -14.77 -24.82 -3.74
N THR A 56 -14.98 -24.16 -4.89
CA THR A 56 -15.93 -24.60 -5.92
C THR A 56 -15.34 -25.58 -6.94
N SER A 57 -14.01 -25.58 -7.14
CA SER A 57 -13.33 -26.47 -8.09
C SER A 57 -13.01 -27.86 -7.54
N THR A 58 -13.27 -28.12 -6.26
CA THR A 58 -12.93 -29.39 -5.56
C THR A 58 -14.17 -30.23 -5.22
N LYS A 59 -15.31 -29.99 -5.89
CA LYS A 59 -16.53 -30.81 -5.76
C LYS A 59 -16.85 -31.54 -7.06
#